data_AF-A0A2S8GLT1-F1
#
_entry.id   AF-A0A2S8GLT1-F1
#
_cell.length_a   1.000
_cell.length_b   1.000
_cell.length_c   1.000
_cell.angle_alpha   90.00
_cell.angle_beta   90.00
_cell.angle_gamma   90.00
#
_symmetry.space_group_name_H-M   'P 1'
#
loop_
_entity.id
_entity.type
_entity.pdbx_description
1 polymer ?
#
loop_
_entity_poly.entity_id
_entity_poly.type
_entity_poly.pdbx_seq_one_letter_code
_entity_poly.pdbx_strand_id
1 'polypeptide(L)'
;MANQTSAALLFPLLEDLGTAPLVTPTGKGGNHAHWTLGHLVFSEAGLTSIRHNTTNPHASLESFFGRGVMPTPDGAGYPAYDELLAELKSLHSAAMSELEGLSEEDLDQACPNIPEEIKSLFGTWRQAFMMRPLHWMNHRGQLADCRRAAGREPLML
;
A
#
# COMPACT_ATOMS: atom_id res chain seq x y z
N MET A 1 10.78 8.68 -10.17
CA MET A 1 9.53 9.08 -10.86
C MET A 1 8.35 8.17 -10.52
N ALA A 2 8.36 6.87 -10.83
CA ALA A 2 7.19 5.98 -10.65
C ALA A 2 6.56 6.02 -9.24
N ASN A 3 7.38 5.94 -8.19
CA ASN A 3 6.93 6.03 -6.79
C ASN A 3 6.19 7.36 -6.47
N GLN A 4 6.71 8.50 -6.95
CA GLN A 4 6.06 9.80 -6.76
C GLN A 4 4.75 9.88 -7.55
N THR A 5 4.75 9.40 -8.79
CA THR A 5 3.55 9.41 -9.65
C THR A 5 2.43 8.54 -9.07
N SER A 6 2.75 7.32 -8.59
CA SER A 6 1.74 6.47 -7.96
C SER A 6 1.14 7.11 -6.71
N ALA A 7 1.96 7.80 -5.91
CA ALA A 7 1.49 8.50 -4.72
C ALA A 7 0.59 9.69 -5.05
N ALA A 8 0.99 10.52 -6.02
CA ALA A 8 0.19 11.65 -6.49
C ALA A 8 -1.19 11.22 -7.04
N LEU A 9 -1.28 10.00 -7.59
CA LEU A 9 -2.54 9.44 -8.11
C LEU A 9 -3.37 8.70 -7.05
N LEU A 10 -2.74 8.20 -5.98
CA LEU A 10 -3.39 7.39 -4.95
C LEU A 10 -3.91 8.23 -3.79
N PHE A 11 -3.12 9.16 -3.27
CA PHE A 11 -3.50 9.91 -2.07
C PHE A 11 -4.79 10.71 -2.22
N PRO A 12 -5.02 11.45 -3.32
CA PRO A 12 -6.29 12.17 -3.49
C PRO A 12 -7.51 11.24 -3.50
N LEU A 13 -7.35 10.02 -4.03
CA LEU A 13 -8.43 9.03 -4.05
C LEU A 13 -8.71 8.46 -2.65
N LEU A 14 -7.67 8.22 -1.85
CA LEU A 14 -7.83 7.81 -0.45
C LEU A 14 -8.50 8.92 0.38
N GLU A 15 -8.06 10.17 0.20
CA GLU A 15 -8.67 11.35 0.85
C GLU A 15 -10.15 11.48 0.50
N ASP A 16 -10.50 11.36 -0.79
CA ASP A 16 -11.89 11.35 -1.25
C ASP A 16 -12.69 10.25 -0.53
N LEU A 17 -12.17 9.01 -0.53
CA LEU A 17 -12.85 7.84 0.06
C LEU A 17 -12.91 7.85 1.59
N GLY A 18 -12.20 8.74 2.28
CA GLY A 18 -12.28 8.89 3.74
C GLY A 18 -13.69 9.18 4.26
N THR A 19 -14.56 9.77 3.43
CA THR A 19 -15.99 10.01 3.78
C THR A 19 -16.91 8.82 3.47
N ALA A 20 -16.41 7.76 2.83
CA ALA A 20 -17.14 6.52 2.54
C ALA A 20 -16.22 5.27 2.64
N PRO A 21 -15.45 5.10 3.73
CA PRO A 21 -14.28 4.22 3.74
C PRO A 21 -14.62 2.72 3.80
N LEU A 22 -15.87 2.39 4.15
CA LEU A 22 -16.38 1.02 4.26
C LEU A 22 -17.22 0.60 3.03
N VAL A 23 -17.39 1.47 2.03
CA VAL A 23 -18.09 1.10 0.79
C VAL A 23 -17.25 0.09 0.02
N THR A 24 -17.85 -1.06 -0.26
CA THR A 24 -17.21 -2.14 -1.02
C THR A 24 -17.22 -1.85 -2.52
N PRO A 25 -16.24 -2.34 -3.29
CA PRO A 25 -16.10 -2.01 -4.71
C PRO A 25 -17.19 -2.62 -5.60
N THR A 26 -17.85 -3.70 -5.15
CA THR A 26 -18.87 -4.40 -5.92
C THR A 26 -20.01 -4.89 -5.02
N GLY A 27 -21.16 -5.20 -5.62
CA GLY A 27 -22.26 -5.87 -4.92
C GLY A 27 -21.94 -7.28 -4.40
N LYS A 28 -20.76 -7.83 -4.74
CA LYS A 28 -20.24 -9.10 -4.21
C LYS A 28 -19.18 -8.90 -3.12
N GLY A 29 -19.02 -7.68 -2.61
CA GLY A 29 -17.99 -7.30 -1.65
C GLY A 29 -16.68 -6.93 -2.32
N GLY A 30 -15.57 -7.23 -1.64
CA GLY A 30 -14.21 -6.85 -2.00
C GLY A 30 -13.60 -5.87 -1.00
N ASN A 31 -12.35 -5.49 -1.25
CA ASN A 31 -11.57 -4.63 -0.36
C ASN A 31 -12.09 -3.20 -0.42
N HIS A 32 -12.79 -2.77 0.63
CA HIS A 32 -13.18 -1.37 0.81
C HIS A 32 -11.97 -0.49 1.15
N ALA A 33 -12.14 0.82 1.09
CA ALA A 33 -11.02 1.76 1.19
C ALA A 33 -10.27 1.71 2.53
N HIS A 34 -10.95 1.49 3.65
CA HIS A 34 -10.33 1.37 4.98
C HIS A 34 -9.40 0.15 5.06
N TRP A 35 -9.86 -1.01 4.55
CA TRP A 35 -9.02 -2.20 4.50
C TRP A 35 -7.83 -2.00 3.56
N THR A 36 -8.08 -1.47 2.35
CA THR A 36 -7.02 -1.21 1.38
C THR A 36 -5.96 -0.25 1.94
N LEU A 37 -6.38 0.79 2.65
CA LEU A 37 -5.45 1.73 3.28
C LEU A 37 -4.59 1.05 4.36
N GLY A 38 -5.21 0.28 5.26
CA GLY A 38 -4.46 -0.48 6.26
C GLY A 38 -3.51 -1.51 5.64
N HIS A 39 -3.94 -2.17 4.55
CA HIS A 39 -3.12 -3.10 3.79
C HIS A 39 -1.90 -2.43 3.16
N LEU A 40 -2.07 -1.21 2.62
CA LEU A 40 -0.97 -0.44 2.09
C LEU A 40 0.03 -0.02 3.17
N VAL A 41 -0.43 0.41 4.36
CA VAL A 41 0.45 0.71 5.50
C VAL A 41 1.28 -0.50 5.90
N PHE A 42 0.61 -1.64 6.13
CA PHE A 42 1.28 -2.89 6.50
C PHE A 42 2.29 -3.34 5.44
N SER A 43 1.91 -3.28 4.16
CA SER A 43 2.75 -3.73 3.04
C SER A 43 3.94 -2.81 2.79
N GLU A 44 3.77 -1.49 2.85
CA GLU A 44 4.86 -0.52 2.65
C GLU A 44 5.94 -0.66 3.72
N ALA A 45 5.53 -0.77 4.98
CA ALA A 45 6.48 -1.05 6.06
C ALA A 45 7.17 -2.40 5.86
N GLY A 46 6.45 -3.42 5.39
CA GLY A 46 7.01 -4.73 5.03
C GLY A 46 8.05 -4.65 3.91
N LEU A 47 7.83 -3.86 2.86
CA LEU A 47 8.80 -3.67 1.78
C LEU A 47 10.10 -3.03 2.27
N THR A 48 10.01 -2.09 3.21
CA THR A 48 11.19 -1.52 3.88
C THR A 48 11.89 -2.56 4.75
N SER A 49 11.14 -3.28 5.58
CA SER A 49 11.68 -4.34 6.45
C SER A 49 12.38 -5.45 5.68
N ILE A 50 11.88 -5.83 4.51
CA ILE A 50 12.51 -6.81 3.63
C ILE A 50 13.88 -6.32 3.14
N ARG A 51 14.01 -5.05 2.72
CA ARG A 51 15.31 -4.50 2.28
C ARG A 51 16.35 -4.51 3.41
N HIS A 52 15.92 -4.20 4.63
CA HIS A 52 16.79 -4.02 5.79
C HIS A 52 16.94 -5.26 6.69
N ASN A 53 16.28 -6.38 6.36
CA ASN A 53 16.19 -7.56 7.23
C ASN A 53 15.70 -7.27 8.65
N THR A 54 14.70 -6.40 8.79
CA THR A 54 14.14 -6.05 10.11
C THR A 54 12.73 -6.63 10.28
N THR A 55 12.22 -6.57 11.50
CA THR A 55 10.79 -6.82 11.75
C THR A 55 9.97 -5.66 11.17
N ASN A 56 8.77 -5.98 10.64
CA ASN A 56 7.79 -4.98 10.26
C ASN A 56 7.32 -4.21 11.50
N PRO A 57 7.51 -2.88 11.59
CA PRO A 57 7.05 -2.09 12.74
C PRO A 57 5.53 -2.16 12.94
N HIS A 58 4.78 -2.49 11.88
CA HIS A 58 3.33 -2.65 11.89
C HIS A 58 2.89 -4.12 11.92
N ALA A 59 3.69 -5.02 12.50
CA ALA A 59 3.35 -6.46 12.57
C ALA A 59 1.99 -6.73 13.24
N SER A 60 1.54 -5.89 14.18
CA SER A 60 0.22 -6.01 14.82
C SER A 60 -0.96 -5.81 13.85
N LEU A 61 -0.71 -5.18 12.69
CA LEU A 61 -1.71 -4.94 11.65
C LEU A 61 -1.95 -6.18 10.77
N GLU A 62 -1.09 -7.20 10.85
CA GLU A 62 -1.14 -8.38 9.97
C GLU A 62 -2.46 -9.14 10.08
N SER A 63 -3.02 -9.28 11.30
CA SER A 63 -4.29 -10.00 11.52
C SER A 63 -5.50 -9.32 10.88
N PHE A 64 -5.41 -8.03 10.56
CA PHE A 64 -6.48 -7.25 9.95
C PHE A 64 -6.24 -7.01 8.45
N PHE A 65 -4.99 -6.77 8.07
CA PHE A 65 -4.64 -6.25 6.74
C PHE A 65 -3.59 -7.09 6.00
N GLY A 66 -3.21 -8.24 6.55
CA GLY A 66 -2.29 -9.18 5.91
C GLY A 66 -2.86 -9.76 4.61
N ARG A 67 -1.97 -10.37 3.82
CA ARG A 67 -2.36 -11.03 2.57
C ARG A 67 -3.36 -12.16 2.88
N GLY A 68 -4.50 -12.16 2.16
CA GLY A 68 -5.53 -13.18 2.30
C GLY A 68 -6.48 -12.97 3.47
N VAL A 69 -6.27 -11.93 4.29
CA VAL A 69 -7.25 -11.51 5.28
C VAL A 69 -8.43 -10.84 4.59
N MET A 70 -9.64 -11.23 4.97
CA MET A 70 -10.87 -10.65 4.43
C MET A 70 -11.23 -9.34 5.15
N PRO A 71 -11.75 -8.33 4.45
CA PRO A 71 -12.20 -7.10 5.08
C PRO A 71 -13.35 -7.33 6.07
N THR A 72 -13.27 -6.67 7.22
CA THR A 72 -14.34 -6.61 8.23
C THR A 72 -15.38 -5.59 7.76
N PRO A 73 -16.64 -5.98 7.53
CA PRO A 73 -17.63 -5.11 6.87
C PRO A 73 -17.87 -3.75 7.56
N ASP A 74 -17.74 -3.69 8.88
CA ASP A 74 -17.94 -2.49 9.69
C ASP A 74 -16.63 -1.83 10.15
N GLY A 75 -15.48 -2.37 9.72
CA GLY A 75 -14.15 -1.90 10.14
C GLY A 75 -13.84 -2.13 11.62
N ALA A 76 -14.58 -2.99 12.33
CA ALA A 76 -14.36 -3.22 13.76
C ALA A 76 -12.92 -3.68 14.03
N GLY A 77 -12.26 -2.98 14.97
CA GLY A 77 -10.88 -3.25 15.39
C GLY A 77 -9.80 -2.57 14.53
N TYR A 78 -10.18 -1.85 13.47
CA TYR A 78 -9.21 -1.12 12.66
C TYR A 78 -8.75 0.15 13.37
N PRO A 79 -7.47 0.57 13.19
CA PRO A 79 -7.05 1.92 13.52
C PRO A 79 -7.87 2.96 12.75
N ALA A 80 -7.89 4.20 13.23
CA ALA A 80 -8.66 5.24 12.58
C ALA A 80 -8.17 5.49 11.14
N TYR A 81 -9.10 5.77 10.22
CA TYR A 81 -8.76 5.96 8.81
C TYR A 81 -7.72 7.06 8.60
N ASP A 82 -7.88 8.20 9.30
CA ASP A 82 -6.96 9.33 9.19
C ASP A 82 -5.57 9.03 9.78
N GLU A 83 -5.49 8.21 10.82
CA GLU A 83 -4.21 7.75 11.38
C GLU A 83 -3.46 6.88 10.37
N LEU A 84 -4.16 5.93 9.73
CA LEU A 84 -3.57 5.10 8.67
C LEU A 84 -3.16 5.93 7.46
N LEU A 85 -3.93 6.95 7.10
CA LEU A 85 -3.61 7.83 5.96
C LEU A 85 -2.38 8.68 6.24
N ALA A 86 -2.27 9.25 7.45
CA ALA A 86 -1.09 9.97 7.89
C ALA A 86 0.14 9.05 7.91
N GLU A 87 -0.02 7.82 8.40
CA GLU A 87 1.06 6.83 8.45
C GLU A 87 1.53 6.43 7.04
N LEU A 88 0.62 6.17 6.10
CA LEU A 88 1.01 5.84 4.72
C LEU A 88 1.77 6.99 4.05
N LYS A 89 1.38 8.25 4.30
CA LYS A 89 2.11 9.44 3.83
C LYS A 89 3.50 9.56 4.45
N SER A 90 3.62 9.24 5.74
CA SER A 90 4.91 9.20 6.45
C SER A 90 5.84 8.14 5.86
N LEU A 91 5.36 6.90 5.72
CA LEU A 91 6.10 5.79 5.08
C LEU A 91 6.52 6.13 3.65
N HIS A 92 5.64 6.79 2.89
CA HIS A 92 5.98 7.25 1.55
C HIS A 92 7.14 8.25 1.56
N SER A 93 7.06 9.26 2.42
CA SER A 93 8.07 10.31 2.55
C SER A 93 9.42 9.72 2.98
N ALA A 94 9.43 8.82 3.95
CA ALA A 94 10.63 8.14 4.42
C ALA A 94 11.29 7.32 3.29
N ALA A 95 10.50 6.54 2.55
CA ALA A 95 11.04 5.73 1.46
C ALA A 95 11.49 6.57 0.25
N MET A 96 10.91 7.75 0.02
CA MET A 96 11.40 8.68 -0.99
C MET A 96 12.72 9.33 -0.56
N SER A 97 12.83 9.76 0.70
CA SER A 97 14.08 10.29 1.25
C SER A 97 15.20 9.26 1.23
N GLU A 98 14.89 7.99 1.50
CA GLU A 98 15.84 6.89 1.35
C GLU A 98 16.28 6.77 -0.11
N LEU A 99 15.33 6.67 -1.04
CA LEU A 99 15.61 6.50 -2.47
C LEU A 99 16.46 7.65 -3.06
N GLU A 100 16.28 8.88 -2.59
CA GLU A 100 17.08 10.05 -3.01
C GLU A 100 18.55 9.97 -2.57
N GLY A 101 18.84 9.22 -1.51
CA GLY A 101 20.20 9.01 -1.00
C GLY A 101 20.96 7.84 -1.64
N LEU A 102 20.30 7.03 -2.49
CA LEU A 102 20.89 5.84 -3.09
C LEU A 102 21.49 6.11 -4.47
N SER A 103 22.61 5.45 -4.75
CA SER A 103 23.16 5.34 -6.11
C SER A 103 22.42 4.27 -6.93
N GLU A 104 22.67 4.22 -8.25
CA GLU A 104 22.13 3.14 -9.09
C GLU A 104 22.69 1.77 -8.67
N GLU A 105 23.95 1.71 -8.26
CA GLU A 105 24.60 0.50 -7.77
C GLU A 105 23.98 0.04 -6.44
N ASP A 106 23.58 0.96 -5.56
CA ASP A 106 22.90 0.61 -4.32
C ASP A 106 21.56 -0.08 -4.56
N LEU A 107 20.85 0.28 -5.64
CA LEU A 107 19.59 -0.36 -6.01
C LEU A 107 19.79 -1.83 -6.44
N ASP A 108 20.98 -2.21 -6.90
CA ASP A 108 21.26 -3.59 -7.32
C ASP A 108 21.70 -4.49 -6.15
N GLN A 109 21.78 -3.93 -4.93
CA GLN A 109 21.99 -4.71 -3.71
C GLN A 109 20.87 -5.74 -3.52
N ALA A 110 21.26 -6.95 -3.12
CA ALA A 110 20.32 -8.03 -2.87
C ALA A 110 19.51 -7.76 -1.59
N CYS A 111 18.21 -7.98 -1.66
CA CYS A 111 17.42 -8.08 -0.43
C CYS A 111 17.78 -9.42 0.26
N PRO A 112 18.02 -9.41 1.58
CA PRO A 112 18.37 -10.61 2.32
C PRO A 112 17.19 -11.57 2.47
N ASN A 113 17.48 -12.87 2.53
CA ASN A 113 16.53 -13.93 2.92
C ASN A 113 15.24 -14.02 2.07
N ILE A 114 15.28 -13.59 0.81
CA ILE A 114 14.14 -13.69 -0.10
C ILE A 114 13.97 -15.14 -0.59
N PRO A 115 12.80 -15.77 -0.40
CA PRO A 115 12.49 -17.08 -1.00
C PRO A 115 12.60 -17.06 -2.53
N GLU A 116 13.08 -18.15 -3.12
CA GLU A 116 13.37 -18.23 -4.56
C GLU A 116 12.11 -17.96 -5.41
N GLU A 117 10.93 -18.33 -4.92
CA GLU A 117 9.64 -18.18 -5.60
C GLU A 117 9.22 -16.73 -5.79
N ILE A 118 9.72 -15.82 -4.95
CA ILE A 118 9.38 -14.38 -5.00
C ILE A 118 10.59 -13.48 -5.28
N LYS A 119 11.75 -14.08 -5.54
CA LYS A 119 13.01 -13.39 -5.79
C LYS A 119 12.99 -12.54 -7.05
N SER A 120 12.19 -12.89 -8.05
CA SER A 120 11.97 -12.05 -9.24
C SER A 120 11.25 -10.72 -8.93
N LEU A 121 10.54 -10.64 -7.79
CA LEU A 121 9.78 -9.47 -7.36
C LEU A 121 10.50 -8.66 -6.28
N PHE A 122 11.31 -9.31 -5.44
CA PHE A 122 11.91 -8.68 -4.26
C PHE A 122 13.41 -8.95 -4.09
N GLY A 123 14.07 -9.60 -5.04
CA GLY A 123 15.46 -10.05 -4.92
C GLY A 123 16.49 -8.93 -4.79
N THR A 124 16.21 -7.73 -5.31
CA THR A 124 17.05 -6.54 -5.13
C THR A 124 16.25 -5.35 -4.59
N TRP A 125 16.96 -4.34 -4.10
CA TRP A 125 16.35 -3.10 -3.64
C TRP A 125 15.59 -2.39 -4.76
N ARG A 126 16.13 -2.41 -5.99
CA ARG A 126 15.47 -1.92 -7.22
C ARG A 126 14.11 -2.57 -7.40
N GLN A 127 14.04 -3.90 -7.26
CA GLN A 127 12.80 -4.65 -7.41
C GLN A 127 11.82 -4.30 -6.28
N ALA A 128 12.29 -4.22 -5.02
CA ALA A 128 11.44 -3.82 -3.90
C ALA A 128 10.87 -2.40 -4.07
N PHE A 129 11.67 -1.42 -4.53
CA PHE A 129 11.20 -0.06 -4.83
C PHE A 129 10.27 0.00 -6.05
N MET A 130 10.45 -0.88 -7.04
CA MET A 130 9.54 -1.00 -8.19
C MET A 130 8.20 -1.63 -7.79
N MET A 131 8.20 -2.54 -6.82
CA MET A 131 6.97 -3.18 -6.36
C MET A 131 6.00 -2.22 -5.67
N ARG A 132 6.50 -1.16 -5.02
CA ARG A 132 5.68 -0.11 -4.40
C ARG A 132 4.65 0.50 -5.36
N PRO A 133 5.04 1.17 -6.46
CA PRO A 133 4.07 1.77 -7.38
C PRO A 133 3.17 0.71 -8.06
N LEU A 134 3.69 -0.48 -8.36
CA LEU A 134 2.89 -1.56 -8.96
C LEU A 134 1.78 -2.02 -8.02
N HIS A 135 2.11 -2.23 -6.74
CA HIS A 135 1.16 -2.63 -5.70
C HIS A 135 0.11 -1.54 -5.46
N TRP A 136 0.54 -0.28 -5.39
CA TRP A 136 -0.35 0.86 -5.19
C TRP A 136 -1.33 1.03 -6.36
N MET A 137 -0.85 0.91 -7.60
CA MET A 137 -1.73 1.03 -8.77
C MET A 137 -2.69 -0.15 -8.92
N ASN A 138 -2.28 -1.35 -8.50
CA ASN A 138 -3.21 -2.48 -8.39
C ASN A 138 -4.36 -2.17 -7.43
N HIS A 139 -4.06 -1.66 -6.23
CA HIS A 139 -5.09 -1.28 -5.26
C HIS A 139 -5.88 -0.03 -5.66
N ARG A 140 -5.28 0.91 -6.40
CA ARG A 140 -5.98 2.07 -6.96
C ARG A 140 -7.15 1.66 -7.85
N GLY A 141 -7.03 0.56 -8.61
CA GLY A 141 -8.15 -0.01 -9.37
C GLY A 141 -9.33 -0.39 -8.48
N GLN A 142 -9.06 -1.08 -7.37
CA GLN A 142 -10.09 -1.46 -6.38
C GLN A 142 -10.73 -0.21 -5.74
N LEU A 143 -9.93 0.80 -5.42
CA LEU A 143 -10.41 2.06 -4.86
C LEU A 143 -11.26 2.85 -5.86
N ALA A 144 -10.94 2.83 -7.14
CA ALA A 144 -11.77 3.46 -8.18
C ALA A 144 -13.16 2.81 -8.24
N ASP A 145 -13.24 1.49 -8.06
CA ASP A 145 -14.52 0.79 -7.96
C ASP A 145 -15.27 1.14 -6.66
N CYS A 146 -14.57 1.26 -5.52
CA CYS A 146 -15.16 1.75 -4.27
C CYS A 146 -15.77 3.15 -4.45
N ARG A 147 -15.05 4.04 -5.16
CA ARG A 147 -15.50 5.41 -5.45
C ARG A 147 -16.80 5.41 -6.25
N ARG A 148 -16.86 4.60 -7.32
CA ARG A 148 -18.07 4.42 -8.12
C ARG A 148 -19.22 3.84 -7.31
N ALA A 149 -18.95 2.82 -6.49
CA ALA A 149 -19.95 2.21 -5.62
C ALA A 149 -20.49 3.18 -4.55
N ALA A 150 -19.70 4.16 -4.14
CA ALA A 150 -20.11 5.25 -3.25
C ALA A 150 -20.98 6.32 -3.96
N GLY A 151 -21.39 6.08 -5.21
CA GLY A 151 -22.25 6.99 -5.98
C GLY A 151 -21.52 8.20 -6.55
N ARG A 152 -20.19 8.17 -6.61
CA ARG A 152 -19.38 9.24 -7.18
C ARG A 152 -19.06 8.97 -8.63
N GLU A 153 -18.68 10.02 -9.34
CA GLU A 153 -18.28 9.93 -10.74
C GLU A 153 -17.14 8.92 -10.96
N PRO A 154 -16.94 8.43 -12.19
CA PRO A 154 -15.75 7.69 -12.53
C PRO A 154 -14.47 8.50 -12.27
N LEU A 155 -13.40 7.82 -11.88
CA LEU A 155 -12.09 8.43 -11.76
C LEU A 155 -11.50 8.63 -13.16
N MET A 156 -11.17 9.87 -13.50
CA MET A 156 -10.44 10.21 -14.73
C MET A 156 -8.94 10.32 -14.42
N LEU A 157 -8.10 10.16 -15.45
CA LEU A 157 -6.65 10.38 -15.34
C LEU A 157 -6.35 11.89 -15.40
#